data_AF-A0A9Q0K014-F1
#
_entry.id   AF-A0A9Q0K014-F1
#
_cell.length_a   1.000
_cell.length_b   1.000
_cell.length_c   1.000
_cell.angle_alpha   90.00
_cell.angle_beta   90.00
_cell.angle_gamma   90.00
#
_symmetry.space_group_name_H-M   'P 1'
#
loop_
_entity.id
_entity.type
_entity.pdbx_description
1 polymer ?
#
loop_
_entity_poly.entity_id
_entity_poly.type
_entity_poly.pdbx_seq_one_letter_code
_entity_poly.pdbx_strand_id
1 'polypeptide(L)'
;MEFDSPIARARTRCSKKRKRSKQRVKATPEEPFKEESISPLVRKYWLQRYSLFSRYDEGIQMDEEGWFSVTPEKIAISHAQRSGGGTVIDCFTGVGGNAIQFARACCHVVAIDIDPIKVQLAFNNAKIYGVEDYIDFVIGDFFELATSLKGDMVFLSPPWGGPTYRTMKNFTLDLLKPRDGYSIFQVAQKITPNIIMFLPRSVDLQQVEELSWLSSPPLNIEIEENYVKCNLKGLTAYFGDTAFGKPDVS
;
A
#
# COMPACT_ATOMS: atom_id res chain seq x y z
N MET A 1 -25.63 -28.27 -51.59
CA MET A 1 -26.73 -28.63 -50.69
C MET A 1 -26.38 -29.93 -50.02
N GLU A 2 -26.10 -29.80 -48.73
CA GLU A 2 -26.17 -30.76 -47.62
C GLU A 2 -25.55 -32.17 -47.75
N PHE A 3 -24.42 -32.29 -47.05
CA PHE A 3 -23.98 -33.47 -46.33
C PHE A 3 -24.96 -33.79 -45.19
N ASP A 4 -25.25 -35.07 -44.95
CA ASP A 4 -25.29 -35.53 -43.56
C ASP A 4 -24.99 -37.03 -43.39
N SER A 5 -24.33 -37.34 -42.28
CA SER A 5 -23.69 -38.62 -41.93
C SER A 5 -24.35 -39.22 -40.68
N PRO A 6 -24.61 -40.53 -40.58
CA PRO A 6 -25.07 -41.13 -39.32
C PRO A 6 -23.91 -41.71 -38.49
N ILE A 7 -23.53 -40.94 -37.47
CA ILE A 7 -23.34 -41.31 -36.05
C ILE A 7 -22.64 -42.67 -35.77
N ALA A 8 -21.35 -42.59 -35.44
CA ALA A 8 -20.58 -43.64 -34.81
C ALA A 8 -20.85 -43.72 -33.29
N ARG A 9 -21.25 -44.90 -32.79
CA ARG A 9 -21.28 -45.22 -31.36
C ARG A 9 -19.86 -45.55 -30.86
N ALA A 10 -19.24 -44.59 -30.17
CA ALA A 10 -17.92 -44.77 -29.56
C ALA A 10 -18.01 -45.49 -28.19
N ARG A 11 -17.08 -46.43 -28.01
CA ARG A 11 -16.91 -47.33 -26.88
C ARG A 11 -16.57 -46.61 -25.58
N THR A 12 -17.26 -46.97 -24.51
CA THR A 12 -16.98 -46.57 -23.12
C THR A 12 -15.63 -47.12 -22.66
N ARG A 13 -14.62 -46.25 -22.54
CA ARG A 13 -13.36 -46.55 -21.84
C ARG A 13 -13.47 -46.07 -20.39
N CYS A 14 -13.65 -47.02 -19.47
CA CYS A 14 -13.50 -46.79 -18.03
C CYS A 14 -12.01 -46.55 -17.71
N SER A 15 -11.63 -45.30 -17.42
CA SER A 15 -10.27 -44.96 -17.01
C SER A 15 -10.11 -45.13 -15.49
N LYS A 16 -9.09 -45.89 -15.11
CA LYS A 16 -8.75 -46.25 -13.73
C LYS A 16 -8.39 -44.99 -12.91
N LYS A 17 -9.15 -44.72 -11.85
CA LYS A 17 -8.79 -43.72 -10.82
C LYS A 17 -7.47 -44.12 -10.14
N ARG A 18 -6.40 -43.38 -10.40
CA ARG A 18 -5.13 -43.46 -9.64
C ARG A 18 -5.37 -42.93 -8.22
N LYS A 19 -5.33 -43.81 -7.22
CA LYS A 19 -5.23 -43.42 -5.80
C LYS A 19 -3.89 -42.72 -5.58
N ARG A 20 -3.88 -41.39 -5.42
CA ARG A 20 -2.74 -40.65 -4.87
C ARG A 20 -2.63 -41.01 -3.38
N SER A 21 -1.53 -41.64 -2.97
CA SER A 21 -1.23 -41.83 -1.55
C SER A 21 -1.02 -40.46 -0.91
N LYS A 22 -1.84 -40.12 0.09
CA LYS A 22 -1.59 -38.95 0.94
C LYS A 22 -0.35 -39.26 1.80
N GLN A 23 0.83 -38.84 1.34
CA GLN A 23 1.97 -38.72 2.24
C GLN A 23 1.66 -37.61 3.22
N ARG A 24 1.49 -37.99 4.49
CA ARG A 24 1.29 -37.07 5.60
C ARG A 24 2.63 -36.39 5.84
N VAL A 25 2.81 -35.19 5.28
CA VAL A 25 3.94 -34.32 5.65
C VAL A 25 3.79 -34.08 7.15
N LYS A 26 4.75 -34.57 7.94
CA LYS A 26 4.84 -34.24 9.36
C LYS A 26 5.09 -32.73 9.42
N ALA A 27 4.11 -31.98 9.89
CA ALA A 27 4.33 -30.62 10.32
C ALA A 27 5.44 -30.67 11.37
N THR A 28 6.59 -30.08 11.05
CA THR A 28 7.57 -29.69 12.06
C THR A 28 6.86 -28.77 13.03
N PRO A 29 7.01 -28.95 14.36
CA PRO A 29 6.48 -28.00 15.31
C PRO A 29 7.09 -26.64 14.97
N GLU A 30 6.25 -25.67 14.64
CA GLU A 30 6.69 -24.28 14.60
C GLU A 30 7.14 -23.94 16.03
N GLU A 31 8.44 -23.71 16.20
CA GLU A 31 8.99 -23.18 17.44
C GLU A 31 8.24 -21.88 17.74
N PRO A 32 7.63 -21.72 18.94
CA PRO A 32 6.95 -20.49 19.28
C PRO A 32 7.93 -19.32 19.18
N PHE A 33 7.54 -18.29 18.42
CA PHE A 33 8.33 -17.07 18.22
C PHE A 33 8.70 -16.48 19.59
N LYS A 34 9.96 -16.64 20.01
CA LYS A 34 10.41 -16.18 21.33
C LYS A 34 10.44 -14.66 21.34
N GLU A 35 9.63 -14.06 22.23
CA GLU A 35 9.52 -12.62 22.45
C GLU A 35 10.88 -11.94 22.75
N GLU A 36 11.90 -12.72 23.12
CA GLU A 36 13.28 -12.32 23.38
C GLU A 36 14.08 -11.83 22.14
N SER A 37 13.59 -12.03 20.91
CA SER A 37 14.31 -11.63 19.68
C SER A 37 13.96 -10.24 19.15
N ILE A 38 13.09 -9.48 19.83
CA ILE A 38 12.56 -8.21 19.34
C ILE A 38 13.40 -7.05 19.87
N SER A 39 14.04 -6.31 18.95
CA SER A 39 14.84 -5.12 19.31
C SER A 39 14.02 -4.13 20.16
N PRO A 40 14.59 -3.56 21.24
CA PRO A 40 13.92 -2.53 22.04
C PRO A 40 13.40 -1.35 21.22
N LEU A 41 14.05 -1.05 20.08
CA LEU A 41 13.66 0.03 19.17
C LEU A 41 12.27 -0.19 18.55
N VAL A 42 11.92 -1.45 18.27
CA VAL A 42 10.66 -1.81 17.60
C VAL A 42 9.60 -2.38 18.54
N ARG A 43 9.95 -2.69 19.80
CA ARG A 43 9.06 -3.34 20.78
C ARG A 43 7.69 -2.66 20.91
N LYS A 44 7.64 -1.33 20.94
CA LYS A 44 6.36 -0.59 21.03
C LYS A 44 5.44 -0.79 19.82
N TYR A 45 6.02 -1.03 18.64
CA TYR A 45 5.29 -1.29 17.39
C TYR A 45 4.86 -2.75 17.32
N TRP A 46 5.71 -3.68 17.75
CA TRP A 46 5.36 -5.09 17.88
C TRP A 46 4.11 -5.33 18.75
N LEU A 47 3.99 -4.62 19.87
CA LEU A 47 2.79 -4.68 20.73
C LEU A 47 1.51 -4.22 19.99
N GLN A 48 1.66 -3.46 18.91
CA GLN A 48 0.58 -2.98 18.05
C GLN A 48 0.52 -3.71 16.70
N ARG A 49 1.23 -4.83 16.53
CA ARG A 49 1.38 -5.51 15.23
C ARG A 49 0.04 -5.82 14.54
N TYR A 50 -0.98 -6.24 15.28
CA TYR A 50 -2.32 -6.50 14.72
C TYR A 50 -3.08 -5.24 14.28
N SER A 51 -2.67 -4.06 14.73
CA SER A 51 -3.16 -2.78 14.20
C SER A 51 -2.38 -2.31 12.97
N LEU A 52 -1.19 -2.88 12.71
CA LEU A 52 -0.39 -2.62 11.52
C LEU A 52 -0.79 -3.59 10.38
N PHE A 53 -0.91 -4.88 10.70
CA PHE A 53 -1.45 -5.92 9.85
C PHE A 53 -2.33 -6.86 10.67
N SER A 54 -3.62 -6.96 10.33
CA SER A 54 -4.57 -7.85 11.00
C SER A 54 -4.16 -9.32 10.86
N ARG A 55 -3.54 -9.68 9.74
CA ARG A 55 -3.06 -11.04 9.40
C ARG A 55 -1.59 -11.27 9.79
N TYR A 56 -1.08 -10.55 10.80
CA TYR A 56 0.33 -10.57 11.16
C TYR A 56 0.91 -11.98 11.34
N ASP A 57 0.22 -12.83 12.12
CA ASP A 57 0.68 -14.18 12.46
C ASP A 57 0.61 -15.17 11.29
N GLU A 58 0.07 -14.77 10.13
CA GLU A 58 -0.01 -15.62 8.93
C GLU A 58 1.27 -15.58 8.08
N GLY A 59 2.32 -14.90 8.56
CA GLY A 59 3.62 -14.84 7.89
C GLY A 59 3.99 -13.45 7.34
N ILE A 60 3.44 -12.39 7.93
CA ILE A 60 3.85 -11.02 7.59
C ILE A 60 5.32 -10.81 7.95
N GLN A 61 6.04 -10.19 7.03
CA GLN A 61 7.45 -9.87 7.17
C GLN A 61 7.64 -8.36 7.26
N MET A 62 8.52 -7.96 8.18
CA MET A 62 8.81 -6.58 8.53
C MET A 62 10.30 -6.44 8.80
N ASP A 63 10.93 -5.41 8.26
CA ASP A 63 12.24 -4.95 8.68
C ASP A 63 12.11 -3.85 9.75
N GLU A 64 13.24 -3.37 10.28
CA GLU A 64 13.25 -2.37 11.35
C GLU A 64 12.50 -1.08 10.96
N GLU A 65 12.70 -0.60 9.73
CA GLU A 65 12.02 0.59 9.25
C GLU A 65 10.53 0.36 9.00
N GLY A 66 10.14 -0.80 8.46
CA GLY A 66 8.74 -1.15 8.26
C GLY A 66 7.92 -0.97 9.53
N TRP A 67 8.48 -1.32 10.70
CA TRP A 67 7.77 -1.20 11.98
C TRP A 67 7.31 0.22 12.33
N PHE A 68 8.08 1.23 11.94
CA PHE A 68 7.75 2.62 12.25
C PHE A 68 7.18 3.41 11.09
N SER A 69 7.37 2.93 9.85
CA SER A 69 6.91 3.60 8.63
C SER A 69 5.59 3.04 8.09
N VAL A 70 5.23 1.77 8.38
CA VAL A 70 3.99 1.19 7.84
C VAL A 70 2.76 1.92 8.37
N THR A 71 1.88 2.30 7.45
CA THR A 71 0.58 2.87 7.78
C THR A 71 -0.27 1.83 8.50
N PRO A 72 -0.86 2.14 9.67
CA PRO A 72 -1.79 1.22 10.33
C PRO A 72 -2.93 0.78 9.41
N GLU A 73 -3.27 -0.51 9.41
CA GLU A 73 -4.19 -1.12 8.43
C GLU A 73 -5.51 -0.37 8.30
N LYS A 74 -6.09 0.08 9.43
CA LYS A 74 -7.34 0.85 9.43
C LYS A 74 -7.25 2.14 8.61
N ILE A 75 -6.13 2.85 8.70
CA ILE A 75 -5.90 4.11 7.97
C ILE A 75 -5.69 3.80 6.48
N ALA A 76 -4.90 2.77 6.17
CA ALA A 76 -4.69 2.33 4.79
C ALA A 76 -6.01 1.90 4.10
N ILE A 77 -6.94 1.28 4.84
CA ILE A 77 -8.30 0.99 4.35
C ILE A 77 -9.06 2.28 4.02
N SER A 78 -9.01 3.30 4.88
CA SER A 78 -9.64 4.60 4.59
C SER A 78 -9.07 5.24 3.32
N HIS A 79 -7.73 5.24 3.15
CA HIS A 79 -7.10 5.72 1.92
C HIS A 79 -7.61 4.95 0.69
N ALA A 80 -7.68 3.63 0.77
CA ALA A 80 -8.16 2.78 -0.32
C ALA A 80 -9.63 3.04 -0.67
N GLN A 81 -10.48 3.38 0.30
CA GLN A 81 -11.87 3.76 0.04
C GLN A 81 -11.99 5.04 -0.80
N ARG A 82 -11.02 5.97 -0.66
CA ARG A 82 -10.94 7.25 -1.37
C ARG A 82 -10.34 7.15 -2.78
N SER A 83 -9.69 6.02 -3.11
CA SER A 83 -9.02 5.81 -4.40
C SER A 83 -9.93 5.86 -5.64
N GLY A 84 -11.23 5.58 -5.49
CA GLY A 84 -12.18 5.59 -6.60
C GLY A 84 -12.06 4.41 -7.59
N GLY A 85 -11.03 3.57 -7.49
CA GLY A 85 -10.74 2.46 -8.42
C GLY A 85 -9.62 2.78 -9.42
N GLY A 86 -9.47 1.96 -10.45
CA GLY A 86 -8.48 2.19 -11.52
C GLY A 86 -7.06 1.77 -11.15
N THR A 87 -6.07 2.47 -11.70
CA THR A 87 -4.64 2.25 -11.48
C THR A 87 -4.09 3.23 -10.45
N VAL A 88 -3.58 2.72 -9.33
CA VAL A 88 -2.94 3.49 -8.26
C VAL A 88 -1.44 3.35 -8.34
N ILE A 89 -0.72 4.48 -8.30
CA ILE A 89 0.74 4.49 -8.17
C ILE A 89 1.09 4.73 -6.70
N ASP A 90 1.57 3.70 -6.00
CA ASP A 90 2.12 3.83 -4.64
C ASP A 90 3.62 4.11 -4.76
N CYS A 91 4.00 5.38 -4.61
CA CYS A 91 5.34 5.88 -4.94
C CYS A 91 6.43 5.50 -3.93
N PHE A 92 6.06 5.10 -2.72
CA PHE A 92 6.95 4.81 -1.60
C PHE A 92 6.37 3.64 -0.79
N THR A 93 6.25 2.48 -1.43
CA THR A 93 5.37 1.39 -0.94
C THR A 93 5.85 0.75 0.36
N GLY A 94 7.15 0.81 0.66
CA GLY A 94 7.74 0.21 1.84
C GLY A 94 7.42 -1.28 1.91
N VAL A 95 6.85 -1.72 3.04
CA VAL A 95 6.45 -3.12 3.24
C VAL A 95 5.04 -3.45 2.70
N GLY A 96 4.45 -2.57 1.89
CA GLY A 96 3.21 -2.81 1.14
C GLY A 96 1.92 -2.50 1.88
N GLY A 97 1.96 -1.77 3.01
CA GLY A 97 0.76 -1.52 3.85
C GLY A 97 -0.40 -0.88 3.09
N ASN A 98 -0.14 0.20 2.35
CA ASN A 98 -1.18 0.88 1.55
C ASN A 98 -1.47 0.14 0.23
N ALA A 99 -0.43 -0.29 -0.50
CA ALA A 99 -0.57 -1.09 -1.73
C ALA A 99 -1.52 -2.29 -1.56
N ILE A 100 -1.40 -3.04 -0.45
CA ILE A 100 -2.29 -4.16 -0.15
C ILE A 100 -3.75 -3.70 -0.04
N GLN A 101 -4.03 -2.59 0.66
CA GLN A 101 -5.42 -2.13 0.82
C GLN A 101 -5.99 -1.55 -0.47
N PHE A 102 -5.18 -0.86 -1.29
CA PHE A 102 -5.59 -0.42 -2.63
C PHE A 102 -5.98 -1.60 -3.52
N ALA A 103 -5.14 -2.65 -3.55
CA ALA A 103 -5.43 -3.87 -4.30
C ALA A 103 -6.70 -4.58 -3.79
N ARG A 104 -6.91 -4.63 -2.46
CA ARG A 104 -8.15 -5.14 -1.86
C ARG A 104 -9.39 -4.31 -2.21
N ALA A 105 -9.23 -3.05 -2.55
CA ALA A 105 -10.29 -2.18 -3.06
C ALA A 105 -10.49 -2.31 -4.59
N CYS A 106 -9.98 -3.38 -5.20
CA CYS A 106 -10.07 -3.69 -6.63
C CYS A 106 -9.35 -2.69 -7.54
N CYS A 107 -8.32 -2.00 -7.02
CA CYS A 107 -7.41 -1.21 -7.85
C CYS A 107 -6.30 -2.11 -8.42
N HIS A 108 -5.82 -1.78 -9.62
CA HIS A 108 -4.50 -2.23 -10.06
C HIS A 108 -3.45 -1.31 -9.41
N VAL A 109 -2.39 -1.85 -8.83
CA VAL A 109 -1.41 -1.04 -8.10
C VAL A 109 -0.03 -1.18 -8.74
N VAL A 110 0.64 -0.06 -8.98
CA VAL A 110 2.08 -0.04 -9.25
C VAL A 110 2.77 0.36 -7.94
N ALA A 111 3.37 -0.60 -7.27
CA ALA A 111 4.01 -0.43 -5.95
C ALA A 111 5.52 -0.25 -6.12
N ILE A 112 6.00 0.97 -5.88
CA ILE A 112 7.38 1.38 -6.14
C ILE A 112 8.11 1.57 -4.81
N ASP A 113 9.28 0.95 -4.68
CA ASP A 113 10.26 1.32 -3.66
C ASP A 113 11.67 1.31 -4.26
N ILE A 114 12.55 2.16 -3.74
CA ILE A 114 13.95 2.20 -4.16
C ILE A 114 14.74 1.04 -3.54
N ASP A 115 14.30 0.54 -2.38
CA ASP A 115 14.96 -0.57 -1.69
C ASP A 115 14.39 -1.92 -2.17
N PRO A 116 15.21 -2.79 -2.79
CA PRO A 116 14.76 -4.11 -3.23
C PRO A 116 14.25 -5.00 -2.09
N ILE A 117 14.73 -4.80 -0.86
CA ILE A 117 14.25 -5.55 0.31
C ILE A 117 12.81 -5.15 0.64
N LYS A 118 12.46 -3.87 0.57
CA LYS A 118 11.09 -3.38 0.79
C LYS A 118 10.13 -4.00 -0.20
N VAL A 119 10.49 -4.00 -1.49
CA VAL A 119 9.68 -4.62 -2.54
C VAL A 119 9.47 -6.11 -2.28
N GLN A 120 10.51 -6.83 -1.87
CA GLN A 120 10.40 -8.26 -1.55
C GLN A 120 9.47 -8.52 -0.35
N LEU A 121 9.54 -7.68 0.69
CA LEU A 121 8.65 -7.74 1.85
C LEU A 121 7.20 -7.41 1.45
N ALA A 122 6.99 -6.37 0.65
CA ALA A 122 5.68 -5.98 0.14
C ALA A 122 5.04 -7.11 -0.68
N PHE A 123 5.81 -7.77 -1.55
CA PHE A 123 5.35 -8.93 -2.31
C PHE A 123 4.94 -10.11 -1.41
N ASN A 124 5.76 -10.46 -0.42
CA ASN A 124 5.40 -11.48 0.55
C ASN A 124 4.10 -11.13 1.30
N ASN A 125 4.01 -9.90 1.78
CA ASN A 125 2.85 -9.44 2.55
C ASN A 125 1.58 -9.43 1.69
N ALA A 126 1.68 -9.04 0.41
CA ALA A 126 0.57 -9.10 -0.52
C ALA A 126 0.06 -10.54 -0.76
N LYS A 127 0.96 -11.53 -0.82
CA LYS A 127 0.59 -12.95 -0.89
C LYS A 127 -0.19 -13.43 0.32
N ILE A 128 0.20 -12.98 1.52
CA ILE A 128 -0.57 -13.29 2.73
C ILE A 128 -2.00 -12.78 2.57
N TYR A 129 -2.18 -11.57 2.05
CA TYR A 129 -3.50 -10.98 1.79
C TYR A 129 -4.22 -11.52 0.54
N GLY A 130 -3.53 -12.27 -0.33
CA GLY A 130 -4.07 -12.88 -1.55
C GLY A 130 -4.38 -11.86 -2.66
N VAL A 131 -3.59 -10.78 -2.74
CA VAL A 131 -3.79 -9.67 -3.70
C VAL A 131 -2.55 -9.38 -4.54
N GLU A 132 -1.54 -10.24 -4.50
CA GLU A 132 -0.28 -10.07 -5.23
C GLU A 132 -0.49 -9.95 -6.75
N ASP A 133 -1.51 -10.60 -7.31
CA ASP A 133 -1.82 -10.58 -8.75
C ASP A 133 -2.40 -9.23 -9.23
N TYR A 134 -2.74 -8.33 -8.31
CA TYR A 134 -3.23 -6.98 -8.59
C TYR A 134 -2.17 -5.90 -8.41
N ILE A 135 -0.92 -6.29 -8.12
CA ILE A 135 0.15 -5.37 -7.77
C ILE A 135 1.38 -5.64 -8.65
N ASP A 136 1.77 -4.66 -9.45
CA ASP A 136 3.06 -4.61 -10.13
C ASP A 136 4.12 -4.06 -9.15
N PHE A 137 5.03 -4.93 -8.73
CA PHE A 137 6.11 -4.59 -7.81
C PHE A 137 7.34 -4.08 -8.57
N VAL A 138 7.72 -2.83 -8.33
CA VAL A 138 8.79 -2.15 -9.07
C VAL A 138 9.89 -1.70 -8.10
N ILE A 139 11.11 -2.17 -8.36
CA ILE A 139 12.31 -1.66 -7.69
C ILE A 139 12.83 -0.48 -8.51
N GLY A 140 12.83 0.71 -7.94
CA GLY A 140 13.35 1.89 -8.63
C GLY A 140 13.08 3.21 -7.92
N ASP A 141 13.71 4.26 -8.43
CA ASP A 141 13.47 5.62 -7.96
C ASP A 141 12.19 6.17 -8.62
N PHE A 142 11.17 6.46 -7.81
CA PHE A 142 9.95 7.14 -8.25
C PHE A 142 10.22 8.38 -9.11
N PHE A 143 11.21 9.21 -8.75
CA PHE A 143 11.50 10.45 -9.47
C PHE A 143 12.02 10.21 -10.89
N GLU A 144 12.72 9.09 -11.11
CA GLU A 144 13.21 8.68 -12.44
C GLU A 144 12.07 8.05 -13.25
N LEU A 145 11.24 7.23 -12.60
CA LEU A 145 10.16 6.49 -13.24
C LEU A 145 8.96 7.37 -13.61
N ALA A 146 8.69 8.44 -12.86
CA ALA A 146 7.47 9.26 -12.95
C ALA A 146 7.10 9.71 -14.37
N THR A 147 8.08 9.98 -15.23
CA THR A 147 7.85 10.42 -16.61
C THR A 147 7.22 9.36 -17.51
N SER A 148 7.31 8.08 -17.12
CA SER A 148 6.79 6.94 -17.87
C SER A 148 5.52 6.32 -17.25
N LEU A 149 5.19 6.72 -16.02
CA LEU A 149 4.05 6.19 -15.28
C LEU A 149 2.73 6.80 -15.79
N LYS A 150 1.69 5.98 -15.80
CA LYS A 150 0.31 6.39 -16.04
C LYS A 150 -0.57 5.73 -14.99
N GLY A 151 -1.32 6.52 -14.25
CA GLY A 151 -2.24 6.05 -13.22
C GLY A 151 -3.36 7.04 -13.01
N ASP A 152 -4.48 6.54 -12.49
CA ASP A 152 -5.66 7.33 -12.19
C ASP A 152 -5.50 8.11 -10.88
N MET A 153 -4.71 7.56 -9.93
CA MET A 153 -4.40 8.17 -8.63
C MET A 153 -2.95 7.90 -8.21
N VAL A 154 -2.34 8.84 -7.50
CA VAL A 154 -1.00 8.70 -6.90
C VAL A 154 -1.11 8.75 -5.37
N PHE A 155 -0.50 7.78 -4.71
CA PHE A 155 -0.35 7.75 -3.26
C PHE A 155 1.10 8.09 -2.86
N LEU A 156 1.24 9.06 -1.97
CA LEU A 156 2.50 9.57 -1.48
C LEU A 156 2.61 9.35 0.04
N SER A 157 3.51 8.47 0.44
CA SER A 157 3.94 8.32 1.84
C SER A 157 5.47 8.34 1.93
N PRO A 158 6.12 9.47 1.57
CA PRO A 158 7.58 9.57 1.57
C PRO A 158 8.16 9.39 2.99
N PRO A 159 9.45 9.05 3.12
CA PRO A 159 10.12 8.99 4.42
C PRO A 159 10.04 10.30 5.22
N TRP A 160 9.61 10.20 6.48
CA TRP A 160 9.50 11.34 7.41
C TRP A 160 10.73 11.58 8.29
N GLY A 161 11.81 10.80 8.08
CA GLY A 161 13.02 10.84 8.93
C GLY A 161 12.99 9.90 10.13
N GLY A 162 12.12 8.88 10.13
CA GLY A 162 12.05 7.86 11.18
C GLY A 162 11.50 8.37 12.52
N PRO A 163 11.53 7.58 13.61
CA PRO A 163 10.79 7.89 14.84
C PRO A 163 11.11 9.24 15.50
N THR A 164 12.26 9.84 15.17
CA THR A 164 12.71 11.16 15.65
C THR A 164 11.84 12.30 15.12
N TYR A 165 11.07 12.13 14.04
CA TYR A 165 10.15 13.19 13.58
C TYR A 165 9.18 13.65 14.67
N ARG A 166 8.84 12.75 15.60
CA ARG A 166 7.91 13.00 16.69
C ARG A 166 8.39 14.03 17.70
N THR A 167 9.69 14.33 17.75
CA THR A 167 10.24 15.38 18.61
C THR A 167 10.14 16.76 17.98
N MET A 168 9.81 16.85 16.69
CA MET A 168 9.65 18.11 15.98
C MET A 168 8.24 18.67 16.21
N LYS A 169 8.18 19.89 16.77
CA LYS A 169 6.92 20.59 17.02
C LYS A 169 6.28 21.12 15.74
N ASN A 170 7.10 21.56 14.78
CA ASN A 170 6.67 21.99 13.46
C ASN A 170 7.44 21.19 12.41
N PHE A 171 6.74 20.43 11.59
CA PHE A 171 7.32 19.64 10.51
C PHE A 171 7.02 20.34 9.19
N THR A 172 8.02 20.94 8.55
CA THR A 172 7.85 21.55 7.23
C THR A 172 8.05 20.53 6.11
N LEU A 173 7.43 20.77 4.95
CA LEU A 173 7.54 19.90 3.78
C LEU A 173 8.99 19.78 3.26
N ASP A 174 9.86 20.76 3.56
CA ASP A 174 11.29 20.73 3.23
C ASP A 174 12.07 19.59 3.92
N LEU A 175 11.52 19.07 5.02
CA LEU A 175 12.13 17.98 5.80
C LEU A 175 11.87 16.60 5.20
N LEU A 176 10.93 16.49 4.25
CA LEU A 176 10.68 15.25 3.54
C LEU A 176 11.90 14.82 2.74
N LYS A 177 12.01 13.50 2.55
CA LYS A 177 13.07 12.86 1.79
C LYS A 177 12.47 11.94 0.73
N PRO A 178 13.21 11.64 -0.36
CA PRO A 178 14.56 12.12 -0.67
C PRO A 178 14.59 13.56 -1.25
N ARG A 179 13.44 14.13 -1.61
CA ARG A 179 13.26 15.54 -1.99
C ARG A 179 12.22 16.21 -1.10
N ASP A 180 12.13 17.53 -1.15
CA ASP A 180 11.10 18.28 -0.42
C ASP A 180 9.69 17.94 -0.91
N GLY A 181 8.69 18.23 -0.08
CA GLY A 181 7.29 17.92 -0.37
C GLY A 181 6.73 18.61 -1.60
N TYR A 182 7.18 19.84 -1.93
CA TYR A 182 6.73 20.54 -3.14
C TYR A 182 7.26 19.83 -4.38
N SER A 183 8.54 19.47 -4.41
CA SER A 183 9.15 18.70 -5.49
C SER A 183 8.50 17.33 -5.67
N ILE A 184 8.23 16.60 -4.57
CA ILE A 184 7.51 15.32 -4.61
C ILE A 184 6.13 15.51 -5.26
N PHE A 185 5.37 16.49 -4.79
CA PHE A 185 4.02 16.73 -5.24
C PHE A 185 3.94 17.15 -6.71
N GLN A 186 4.84 18.02 -7.17
CA GLN A 186 4.91 18.43 -8.57
C GLN A 186 5.24 17.26 -9.51
N VAL A 187 6.05 16.30 -9.06
CA VAL A 187 6.34 15.10 -9.85
C VAL A 187 5.10 14.20 -9.93
N ALA A 188 4.37 14.03 -8.82
CA ALA A 188 3.10 13.31 -8.81
C ALA A 188 2.03 13.95 -9.70
N GLN A 189 1.91 15.29 -9.68
CA GLN A 189 0.97 16.04 -10.53
C GLN A 189 1.15 15.81 -12.03
N LYS A 190 2.37 15.47 -12.48
CA LYS A 190 2.62 15.13 -13.89
C LYS A 190 1.96 13.82 -14.31
N ILE A 191 1.62 12.96 -13.35
CA ILE A 191 0.95 11.68 -13.59
C ILE A 191 -0.57 11.89 -13.57
N THR A 192 -1.10 12.53 -12.51
CA THR A 192 -2.53 12.74 -12.30
C THR A 192 -2.79 13.86 -11.29
N PRO A 193 -3.90 14.63 -11.38
CA PRO A 193 -4.32 15.57 -10.35
C PRO A 193 -4.86 14.89 -9.07
N ASN A 194 -5.16 13.59 -9.13
CA ASN A 194 -5.74 12.82 -8.03
C ASN A 194 -4.64 12.27 -7.14
N ILE A 195 -4.36 12.95 -6.04
CA ILE A 195 -3.20 12.64 -5.18
C ILE A 195 -3.68 12.48 -3.73
N ILE A 196 -3.22 11.42 -3.07
CA ILE A 196 -3.37 11.23 -1.63
C ILE A 196 -1.97 11.30 -1.01
N MET A 197 -1.77 12.21 -0.06
CA MET A 197 -0.49 12.41 0.62
C MET A 197 -0.62 12.17 2.11
N PHE A 198 0.07 11.15 2.63
CA PHE A 198 0.10 10.82 4.05
C PHE A 198 1.32 11.45 4.74
N LEU A 199 1.06 12.25 5.77
CA LEU A 199 2.01 13.19 6.36
C LEU A 199 2.11 13.06 7.89
N PRO A 200 3.22 13.53 8.48
CA PRO A 200 3.37 13.62 9.92
C PRO A 200 2.25 14.45 10.57
N ARG A 201 1.83 14.03 11.77
CA ARG A 201 0.82 14.72 12.58
C ARG A 201 1.14 16.17 12.98
N SER A 202 2.39 16.60 12.82
CA SER A 202 2.86 17.96 13.15
C SER A 202 3.24 18.75 11.89
N VAL A 203 2.77 18.32 10.70
CA VAL A 203 3.05 19.02 9.45
C VAL A 203 2.44 20.43 9.46
N ASP A 204 3.15 21.37 8.86
CA ASP A 204 2.65 22.73 8.63
C ASP A 204 1.49 22.71 7.64
N LEU A 205 0.27 22.95 8.14
CA LEU A 205 -0.95 22.91 7.33
C LEU A 205 -0.97 23.98 6.23
N GLN A 206 -0.33 25.13 6.45
CA GLN A 206 -0.29 26.19 5.44
C GLN A 206 0.51 25.71 4.22
N GLN A 207 1.64 25.04 4.45
CA GLN A 207 2.43 24.45 3.36
C GLN A 207 1.68 23.34 2.62
N VAL A 208 0.85 22.57 3.32
CA VAL A 208 0.00 21.52 2.70
C VAL A 208 -1.07 22.15 1.82
N GLU A 209 -1.72 23.22 2.29
CA GLU A 209 -2.69 23.98 1.48
C GLU A 209 -2.05 24.61 0.25
N GLU A 210 -0.83 25.15 0.38
CA GLU A 210 -0.03 25.73 -0.70
C GLU A 210 0.18 24.76 -1.88
N LEU A 211 0.26 23.45 -1.63
CA LEU A 211 0.42 22.44 -2.68
C LEU A 211 -0.73 22.49 -3.71
N SER A 212 -1.95 22.78 -3.27
CA SER A 212 -3.12 22.87 -4.16
C SER A 212 -2.96 23.94 -5.25
N TRP A 213 -2.25 25.03 -4.93
CA TRP A 213 -2.03 26.19 -5.81
C TRP A 213 -0.90 25.99 -6.81
N LEU A 214 -0.17 24.86 -6.74
CA LEU A 214 0.85 24.50 -7.73
C LEU A 214 0.23 24.10 -9.09
N SER A 215 -1.08 23.83 -9.12
CA SER A 215 -1.86 23.63 -10.34
C SER A 215 -2.63 24.88 -10.74
N SER A 216 -2.92 25.02 -12.03
CA SER A 216 -3.82 26.05 -12.57
C SER A 216 -4.90 25.41 -13.44
N PRO A 217 -6.18 25.40 -13.02
CA PRO A 217 -6.69 25.94 -11.74
C PRO A 217 -6.18 25.17 -10.51
N PRO A 218 -6.25 25.75 -9.29
CA PRO A 218 -5.89 25.06 -8.05
C PRO A 218 -6.69 23.76 -7.87
N LEU A 219 -6.05 22.74 -7.32
CA LEU A 219 -6.72 21.48 -7.00
C LEU A 219 -7.65 21.65 -5.79
N ASN A 220 -8.76 20.93 -5.78
CA ASN A 220 -9.53 20.77 -4.54
C ASN A 220 -8.68 20.02 -3.51
N ILE A 221 -8.83 20.39 -2.23
CA ILE A 221 -8.08 19.79 -1.13
C ILE A 221 -9.01 19.47 0.05
N GLU A 222 -8.83 18.30 0.65
CA GLU A 222 -9.39 17.92 1.95
C GLU A 222 -8.26 17.40 2.85
N ILE A 223 -8.25 17.80 4.12
CA ILE A 223 -7.25 17.35 5.10
C ILE A 223 -7.97 16.58 6.22
N GLU A 224 -7.55 15.34 6.45
CA GLU A 224 -8.11 14.43 7.45
C GLU A 224 -7.09 14.08 8.54
N GLU A 225 -7.53 14.13 9.80
CA GLU A 225 -6.77 13.60 10.93
C GLU A 225 -6.97 12.10 11.11
N ASN A 226 -5.87 11.34 11.14
CA ASN A 226 -5.93 9.89 11.21
C ASN A 226 -5.70 9.35 12.63
N TYR A 227 -6.72 8.69 13.19
CA TYR A 227 -6.68 8.16 14.56
C TYR A 227 -6.68 6.62 14.63
N VAL A 228 -5.84 6.08 15.52
CA VAL A 228 -5.91 4.67 15.94
C VAL A 228 -5.97 4.60 17.45
N LYS A 229 -7.02 3.99 18.01
CA LYS A 229 -7.26 3.89 19.46
C LYS A 229 -7.10 5.27 20.15
N CYS A 230 -7.76 6.29 19.60
CA CYS A 230 -7.72 7.70 20.05
C CYS A 230 -6.35 8.40 19.96
N ASN A 231 -5.34 7.79 19.35
CA ASN A 231 -4.04 8.42 19.13
C ASN A 231 -3.93 8.93 17.70
N LEU A 232 -3.65 10.22 17.53
CA LEU A 232 -3.33 10.82 16.24
C LEU A 232 -2.04 10.22 15.67
N LYS A 233 -2.14 9.59 14.50
CA LYS A 233 -1.03 8.91 13.81
C LYS A 233 -0.40 9.78 12.74
N GLY A 234 -1.19 10.57 12.02
CA GLY A 234 -0.76 11.43 10.92
C GLY A 234 -1.92 12.23 10.34
N LEU A 235 -1.61 13.06 9.36
CA LEU A 235 -2.58 13.80 8.55
C LEU A 235 -2.59 13.20 7.14
N THR A 236 -3.75 13.13 6.51
CA THR A 236 -3.87 12.77 5.09
C THR A 236 -4.43 13.97 4.35
N ALA A 237 -3.74 14.42 3.32
CA ALA A 237 -4.24 15.42 2.39
C ALA A 237 -4.68 14.72 1.09
N TYR A 238 -5.93 14.95 0.70
CA TYR A 238 -6.54 14.45 -0.53
C TYR A 238 -6.65 15.60 -1.52
N PHE A 239 -6.23 15.38 -2.76
CA PHE A 239 -6.20 16.40 -3.81
C PHE A 239 -6.98 15.95 -5.06
N GLY A 240 -7.50 16.92 -5.81
CA GLY A 240 -8.26 16.66 -7.04
C GLY A 240 -9.60 16.01 -6.72
N ASP A 241 -10.00 15.01 -7.50
CA ASP A 241 -11.28 14.33 -7.30
C ASP A 241 -11.28 13.46 -6.04
N THR A 242 -10.09 13.06 -5.55
CA THR A 242 -9.98 12.31 -4.29
C THR A 242 -10.36 13.14 -3.07
N ALA A 243 -10.42 14.47 -3.18
CA ALA A 243 -10.89 15.35 -2.12
C ALA A 243 -12.40 15.19 -1.88
N PHE A 244 -13.19 14.94 -2.92
CA PHE A 244 -14.62 14.72 -2.75
C PHE A 244 -14.86 13.29 -2.25
N GLY A 245 -15.45 13.16 -1.06
CA GLY A 245 -15.91 11.86 -0.50
C GLY A 245 -16.54 11.00 -1.59
N LYS A 246 -16.44 9.67 -1.50
CA LYS A 246 -17.37 8.86 -2.30
C LYS A 246 -18.78 9.37 -1.99
N PRO A 247 -19.62 9.66 -3.00
CA PRO A 247 -21.02 9.95 -2.73
C PRO A 247 -21.58 8.78 -1.92
N ASP A 248 -22.28 9.08 -0.83
CA ASP A 248 -22.93 8.07 0.00
C ASP A 248 -23.65 7.09 -0.92
N VAL A 249 -23.15 5.85 -0.95
CA VAL A 249 -23.85 4.77 -1.65
C VAL A 249 -25.04 4.45 -0.75
N SER A 250 -26.18 5.04 -1.11
CA SER A 250 -27.49 4.79 -0.51
C SER A 250 -27.98 3.38 -0.80
#